data_AF-A0A1H1CHT8-F1
#
_entry.id   AF-A0A1H1CHT8-F1
#
_cell.length_a   1.000
_cell.length_b   1.000
_cell.length_c   1.000
_cell.angle_alpha   90.00
_cell.angle_beta   90.00
_cell.angle_gamma   90.00
#
_symmetry.space_group_name_H-M   'P 1'
#
loop_
_entity.id
_entity.type
_entity.pdbx_description
1 polymer ?
#
loop_
_entity_poly.entity_id
_entity_poly.type
_entity_poly.pdbx_seq_one_letter_code
_entity_poly.pdbx_strand_id
1 'polypeptide(L)'
;MNPFLREDWYLASLGRTLIWARLRVLDAGTAEVLDSDGNTLPYDSEDSARAALFDAEFVAFDGLDEDDALARGFALNDVAPPQGDDDAALVPQMVRSLGARA
;
A
#
# COMPACT_ATOMS: atom_id res chain seq x y z
N MET A 1 21.81 -7.24 5.98
CA MET A 1 21.68 -5.81 5.59
C MET A 1 20.29 -5.69 5.02
N ASN A 2 19.43 -4.87 5.63
CA ASN A 2 18.07 -4.68 5.11
C ASN A 2 18.20 -3.92 3.77
N PRO A 3 17.64 -4.40 2.64
CA PRO A 3 17.81 -3.72 1.36
C PRO A 3 17.16 -2.33 1.30
N PHE A 4 16.34 -1.99 2.29
CA PHE A 4 15.66 -0.70 2.43
C PHE A 4 15.84 -0.11 3.84
N LEU A 5 15.75 1.22 3.91
CA LEU A 5 15.79 2.01 5.15
C LEU A 5 14.42 2.10 5.81
N ARG A 6 13.36 2.16 5.01
CA ARG A 6 11.97 2.28 5.47
C ARG A 6 11.03 1.56 4.52
N GLU A 7 9.96 0.99 5.07
CA GLU A 7 8.87 0.36 4.34
C GLU A 7 7.56 0.93 4.88
N ASP A 8 6.71 1.41 3.98
CA ASP A 8 5.41 2.00 4.30
C ASP A 8 4.34 1.34 3.42
N TRP A 9 3.16 1.07 3.99
CA TRP A 9 2.03 0.51 3.26
C TRP A 9 1.01 1.60 2.90
N TYR A 10 0.51 1.50 1.68
CA TYR A 10 -0.48 2.40 1.12
C TYR A 10 -1.68 1.60 0.65
N LEU A 11 -2.87 2.21 0.71
CA LEU A 11 -4.08 1.61 0.19
C LEU A 11 -4.93 2.59 -0.60
N ALA A 12 -5.67 2.06 -1.56
CA ALA A 12 -6.75 2.71 -2.26
C ALA A 12 -8.02 1.85 -2.14
N SER A 13 -9.18 2.49 -2.15
CA SER A 13 -10.49 1.83 -2.12
C SER A 13 -11.27 2.16 -3.38
N LEU A 14 -11.65 1.13 -4.14
CA LEU A 14 -12.53 1.25 -5.31
C LEU A 14 -13.80 0.45 -5.07
N GLY A 15 -14.88 1.13 -4.67
CA GLY A 15 -16.14 0.49 -4.31
C GLY A 15 -15.97 -0.44 -3.11
N ARG A 16 -16.02 -1.75 -3.34
CA ARG A 16 -15.80 -2.79 -2.31
C ARG A 16 -14.46 -3.51 -2.46
N THR A 17 -13.57 -2.97 -3.26
CA THR A 17 -12.24 -3.53 -3.46
C THR A 17 -11.22 -2.64 -2.78
N LEU A 18 -10.40 -3.23 -1.93
CA LEU A 18 -9.25 -2.58 -1.34
C LEU A 18 -8.00 -3.06 -2.08
N ILE A 19 -7.18 -2.11 -2.49
CA ILE A 19 -5.96 -2.32 -3.26
C ILE A 19 -4.80 -1.78 -2.44
N TRP A 20 -3.78 -2.61 -2.22
CA TRP A 20 -2.57 -2.26 -1.50
C TRP A 20 -1.45 -1.91 -2.46
N ALA A 21 -0.54 -1.06 -2.01
CA ALA A 21 0.77 -0.82 -2.59
C ALA A 21 1.80 -0.70 -1.46
N ARG A 22 3.04 -1.08 -1.71
CA ARG A 22 4.13 -0.99 -0.73
C ARG A 22 5.20 -0.05 -1.23
N LEU A 23 5.48 1.00 -0.46
CA LEU A 23 6.60 1.89 -0.71
C LEU A 23 7.82 1.42 0.11
N ARG A 24 8.98 1.31 -0.53
CA ARG A 24 10.26 1.14 0.15
C ARG A 24 11.21 2.25 -0.21
N VAL A 25 11.86 2.83 0.80
CA VAL A 25 12.94 3.80 0.63
C VAL A 25 14.26 3.06 0.71
N LEU A 26 15.04 3.07 -0.37
CA LEU A 26 16.29 2.35 -0.50
C LEU A 26 17.47 3.16 0.06
N ASP A 27 18.60 2.48 0.21
CA ASP A 27 19.87 3.14 0.49
C ASP A 27 20.21 4.12 -0.67
N ALA A 28 20.84 5.25 -0.35
CA ALA A 28 21.05 6.40 -1.27
C ALA A 28 19.82 7.26 -1.63
N GLY A 29 18.66 7.06 -0.98
CA GLY A 29 17.52 8.00 -1.06
C GLY A 29 16.59 7.82 -2.27
N THR A 30 16.80 6.75 -3.05
CA THR A 30 15.85 6.29 -4.07
C THR A 30 14.70 5.52 -3.43
N ALA A 31 13.64 5.25 -4.18
CA ALA A 31 12.48 4.50 -3.68
C ALA A 31 11.96 3.50 -4.71
N GLU A 32 11.19 2.53 -4.24
CA GLU A 32 10.46 1.60 -5.09
C GLU A 32 9.03 1.41 -4.58
N VAL A 33 8.08 1.23 -5.50
CA VAL A 33 6.69 0.88 -5.18
C VAL A 33 6.39 -0.49 -5.74
N LEU A 34 6.00 -1.43 -4.89
CA LEU A 34 5.35 -2.66 -5.33
C LEU A 34 3.87 -2.36 -5.53
N ASP A 35 3.36 -2.57 -6.75
CA ASP A 35 1.94 -2.44 -7.07
C ASP A 35 1.17 -3.76 -6.89
N SER A 36 -0.15 -3.71 -6.97
CA SER A 36 -1.02 -4.87 -6.79
C SER A 36 -0.94 -5.91 -7.90
N ASP A 37 -0.37 -5.56 -9.06
CA ASP A 37 -0.13 -6.48 -10.18
C ASP A 37 1.22 -7.22 -10.02
N GLY A 38 2.02 -6.85 -9.01
CA GLY A 38 3.32 -7.44 -8.71
C GLY A 38 4.48 -6.79 -9.45
N ASN A 39 4.30 -5.59 -10.01
CA ASN A 39 5.40 -4.81 -10.57
C ASN A 39 6.08 -4.01 -9.46
N THR A 40 7.42 -4.01 -9.48
CA THR A 40 8.23 -3.11 -8.66
C THR A 40 8.67 -1.91 -9.51
N LEU A 41 8.09 -0.75 -9.22
CA LEU A 41 8.29 0.49 -9.94
C LEU A 41 9.40 1.31 -9.26
N PRO A 42 10.54 1.59 -9.92
CA PRO A 42 11.60 2.39 -9.33
C PRO A 42 11.33 3.89 -9.45
N TYR A 43 11.75 4.64 -8.43
CA TYR A 43 11.65 6.09 -8.34
C TYR A 43 12.99 6.69 -7.90
N ASP A 44 13.29 7.88 -8.40
CA ASP A 44 14.51 8.61 -8.08
C ASP A 44 14.55 9.14 -6.64
N SER A 45 13.38 9.23 -5.99
CA SER A 45 13.22 9.77 -4.64
C SER A 45 11.95 9.24 -3.96
N GLU A 46 11.93 9.31 -2.64
CA GLU A 46 10.73 9.06 -1.83
C GLU A 46 9.56 9.99 -2.22
N ASP A 47 9.85 11.26 -2.49
CA ASP A 47 8.85 12.26 -2.82
C ASP A 47 8.15 11.98 -4.16
N SER A 48 8.90 11.53 -5.18
CA SER A 48 8.30 11.19 -6.48
C SER A 48 7.45 9.91 -6.41
N ALA A 49 7.88 8.92 -5.62
CA ALA A 49 7.09 7.71 -5.34
C ALA A 49 5.78 8.04 -4.61
N ARG A 50 5.84 8.91 -3.59
CA ARG A 50 4.65 9.39 -2.87
C ARG A 50 3.70 10.18 -3.75
N ALA A 51 4.23 11.07 -4.59
CA ALA A 51 3.41 11.82 -5.54
C ALA A 51 2.65 10.89 -6.49
N ALA A 52 3.32 9.86 -7.04
CA ALA A 52 2.67 8.88 -7.90
C ALA A 52 1.57 8.08 -7.18
N LEU A 53 1.78 7.72 -5.91
CA LEU A 53 0.76 7.07 -5.08
C LEU A 53 -0.46 7.98 -4.87
N PHE A 54 -0.23 9.25 -4.52
CA PHE A 54 -1.31 10.21 -4.31
C PHE A 54 -2.10 10.49 -5.59
N ASP A 55 -1.43 10.63 -6.74
CA ASP A 55 -2.08 10.79 -8.05
C ASP A 55 -2.95 9.57 -8.43
N ALA A 56 -2.63 8.40 -7.87
CA ALA A 56 -3.39 7.16 -8.02
C ALA A 56 -4.42 6.93 -6.89
N GLU A 57 -4.72 7.95 -6.08
CA GLU A 57 -5.68 7.92 -4.97
C GLU A 57 -5.29 6.98 -3.81
N PHE A 58 -4.01 6.62 -3.69
CA PHE A 58 -3.50 5.88 -2.54
C PHE A 58 -3.22 6.80 -1.36
N VAL A 59 -3.44 6.27 -0.17
CA VAL A 59 -3.13 6.94 1.11
C VAL A 59 -2.32 6.03 2.02
N ALA A 60 -1.47 6.63 2.84
CA ALA A 60 -0.62 5.90 3.78
C ALA A 60 -1.46 5.25 4.87
N PHE A 61 -1.31 3.95 5.07
CA PHE A 61 -2.08 3.17 6.04
C PHE A 61 -1.83 3.63 7.48
N ASP A 62 -0.57 3.85 7.85
CA ASP A 62 -0.17 4.27 9.20
C ASP A 62 -0.71 5.66 9.58
N GLY A 63 -1.18 6.44 8.62
CA GLY A 63 -1.78 7.75 8.83
C GLY A 63 -3.31 7.74 8.92
N LEU A 64 -3.96 6.59 8.69
CA LEU A 64 -5.43 6.49 8.70
C LEU A 64 -5.96 6.32 10.12
N ASP A 65 -7.02 7.06 10.44
CA ASP A 65 -7.89 6.76 11.57
C ASP A 65 -9.17 6.04 11.12
N GLU A 66 -10.03 5.70 12.09
CA GLU A 66 -11.28 4.97 11.81
C GLU A 66 -12.28 5.80 11.00
N ASP A 67 -12.33 7.13 11.21
CA ASP A 67 -13.23 8.01 10.47
C ASP A 67 -12.80 8.10 8.99
N ASP A 68 -11.50 8.18 8.74
CA ASP A 68 -10.90 8.15 7.40
C ASP A 68 -11.15 6.82 6.67
N ALA A 69 -11.06 5.70 7.38
CA ALA A 69 -11.35 4.37 6.85
C ALA A 69 -12.84 4.23 6.48
N LEU A 70 -13.73 4.68 7.37
CA LEU A 70 -15.17 4.63 7.16
C LEU A 70 -15.60 5.51 5.98
N ALA A 71 -15.00 6.70 5.83
CA ALA A 71 -15.23 7.57 4.67
C ALA A 71 -14.84 6.89 3.34
N ARG A 72 -13.89 5.95 3.39
CA ARG A 72 -13.44 5.12 2.26
C ARG A 72 -14.20 3.79 2.12
N GLY A 73 -15.13 3.51 3.03
CA GLY A 73 -16.04 2.36 2.93
C GLY A 73 -15.52 1.07 3.56
N PHE A 74 -14.53 1.13 4.46
CA PHE A 74 -14.07 -0.01 5.24
C PHE A 74 -13.90 0.35 6.72
N ALA A 75 -13.79 -0.65 7.59
CA ALA A 75 -13.35 -0.43 8.97
C ALA A 75 -11.85 -0.74 9.06
N LEU A 76 -11.10 0.14 9.70
CA LEU A 76 -9.64 0.03 9.81
C LEU A 76 -9.24 -1.28 10.50
N ASN A 77 -10.01 -1.69 11.51
CA ASN A 77 -9.78 -2.92 12.27
C ASN A 77 -10.03 -4.22 11.47
N ASP A 78 -10.73 -4.14 10.33
CA ASP A 78 -11.03 -5.30 9.48
C ASP A 78 -9.98 -5.53 8.39
N VAL A 79 -8.99 -4.63 8.28
CA VAL A 79 -7.97 -4.65 7.23
C VAL A 79 -6.57 -4.61 7.84
N ALA A 80 -5.63 -5.28 7.17
CA ALA A 80 -4.22 -5.26 7.56
C ALA A 80 -3.37 -5.31 6.29
N PRO A 81 -2.16 -4.73 6.32
CA PRO A 81 -1.23 -4.85 5.22
C PRO A 81 -0.92 -6.32 4.87
N PRO A 82 -0.70 -6.64 3.59
CA PRO A 82 -0.21 -7.94 3.14
C PRO A 82 1.00 -8.42 3.95
N GLN A 83 1.05 -9.73 4.24
CA GLN A 83 2.11 -10.36 5.02
C GLN A 83 2.77 -11.48 4.21
N GLY A 84 4.09 -11.57 4.24
CA GLY A 84 4.84 -12.59 3.49
C GLY A 84 6.35 -12.32 3.51
N ASP A 85 7.13 -13.35 3.19
CA ASP A 85 8.60 -13.28 3.19
C ASP A 85 9.17 -12.66 1.90
N ASP A 86 8.39 -12.66 0.82
CA ASP A 86 8.76 -12.11 -0.49
C ASP A 86 7.57 -11.45 -1.19
N ASP A 87 7.86 -10.69 -2.25
CA ASP A 87 6.84 -9.97 -3.01
C ASP A 87 5.80 -10.91 -3.64
N ALA A 88 6.21 -12.13 -4.03
CA ALA A 88 5.32 -13.13 -4.59
C ALA A 88 4.26 -13.63 -3.58
N ALA A 89 4.59 -13.67 -2.28
CA ALA A 89 3.63 -13.97 -1.22
C ALA A 89 2.69 -12.80 -0.90
N LEU A 90 3.13 -11.56 -1.16
CA LEU A 90 2.34 -10.35 -0.90
C LEU A 90 1.28 -10.11 -1.97
N VAL A 91 1.65 -10.23 -3.25
CA VAL A 91 0.80 -9.89 -4.42
C VAL A 91 -0.61 -10.49 -4.36
N PRO A 92 -0.81 -11.79 -4.04
CA PRO A 92 -2.15 -12.37 -3.94
C PRO A 92 -3.05 -11.75 -2.87
N GLN A 93 -2.47 -11.03 -1.91
CA GLN A 93 -3.17 -10.35 -0.82
C GLN A 93 -3.34 -8.85 -1.07
N MET A 94 -2.70 -8.30 -2.12
CA MET A 94 -2.74 -6.87 -2.43
C MET A 94 -4.07 -6.40 -2.98
N VAL A 95 -4.91 -7.29 -3.49
CA VAL A 95 -6.30 -6.98 -3.87
C VAL A 95 -7.25 -7.79 -3.01
N ARG A 96 -8.06 -7.12 -2.18
CA ARG A 96 -9.08 -7.77 -1.35
C ARG A 96 -10.46 -7.20 -1.60
N SER A 97 -11.44 -8.10 -1.73
CA SER A 97 -12.84 -7.70 -1.62
C SER A 97 -13.20 -7.50 -0.15
N LEU A 98 -13.64 -6.30 0.19
CA LEU A 98 -14.30 -5.99 1.44
C LEU A 98 -15.67 -6.66 1.37
N GLY A 99 -15.87 -7.71 2.17
CA GLY A 99 -17.13 -8.47 2.18
C GLY A 99 -18.32 -7.55 2.47
N ALA A 100 -19.51 -7.92 1.98
CA ALA A 100 -20.72 -7.38 2.57
C ALA A 100 -20.76 -7.90 4.01
N ARG A 101 -20.72 -7.02 5.02
CA ARG A 101 -20.98 -7.43 6.40
C ARG A 101 -22.28 -8.25 6.41
N ALA A 102 -22.21 -9.46 6.97
CA ALA A 102 -23.37 -10.30 7.26
C ALA A 102 -24.15 -9.72 8.45
#